data_AF-A0A2M7BA43-F1
#
_entry.id   AF-A0A2M7BA43-F1
#
_cell.length_a   1.000
_cell.length_b   1.000
_cell.length_c   1.000
_cell.angle_alpha   90.00
_cell.angle_beta   90.00
_cell.angle_gamma   90.00
#
_symmetry.space_group_name_H-M   'P 1'
#
loop_
_entity.id
_entity.type
_entity.pdbx_description
1 polymer ?
#
loop_
_entity_poly.entity_id
_entity_poly.type
_entity_poly.pdbx_seq_one_letter_code
_entity_poly.pdbx_strand_id
1 'polypeptide(L)'
;MGSTQLMFNFPNVQRKFISPQADVAIDSFFPEEEADKLAQIESYNKHLFRPNTYLHKWWARRSGVTFRYILKQLSTKSELRHFYTPGGLEGLTILDPMMGGATTLHEAIRLGANVIGYDVDPIPVLQARASLTEINLQEKQAAFDLFLEKLEQKLSPYFETLCPDCSEKSDMQFLLYGLRRQTNKDEAIFLDSFTLRAETNGDRKTILDFYPSLNVTRENRTWPLMDKDEVKNRGITVKNLELLDVPFADRYVPLVMVGKCKHHGQFFKAPDVRDLQNIAAAASQASRLTFPGNNGFKVPQGPKSSDLIARGVTNFFELFSHRQLLYLSEAKRSIDEAAPEHRLWLALLVSTSLEFNSMLCGYKGGDQRRPGAIRHVFSHHAYSFPCTALENNPVFKAKTSGTLCNLFEKRILKAGIWAQAPVERRWSGGRWDKVVIDGELDVGQECGTLN
;
A
#
# COMPACT_ATOMS: atom_id res chain seq x y z
N MET A 1 -22.51 35.46 4.46
CA MET A 1 -22.20 34.15 3.86
C MET A 1 -21.60 34.42 2.49
N GLY A 2 -20.27 34.38 2.37
CA GLY A 2 -19.59 34.58 1.09
C GLY A 2 -19.74 33.34 0.22
N SER A 3 -20.16 33.53 -1.03
CA SER A 3 -20.32 32.46 -2.02
C SER A 3 -19.00 31.75 -2.26
N THR A 4 -18.85 30.51 -1.77
CA THR A 4 -17.81 29.56 -2.18
C THR A 4 -18.12 29.00 -3.56
N GLN A 5 -18.23 29.85 -4.58
CA GLN A 5 -18.07 29.39 -5.95
C GLN A 5 -16.56 29.29 -6.20
N LEU A 6 -16.09 28.08 -6.46
CA LEU A 6 -14.77 27.86 -7.04
C LEU A 6 -14.72 28.63 -8.36
N MET A 7 -14.01 29.76 -8.38
CA MET A 7 -13.72 30.48 -9.61
C MET A 7 -12.69 29.68 -10.39
N PHE A 8 -13.15 28.94 -11.40
CA PHE A 8 -12.24 28.29 -12.34
C PHE A 8 -11.58 29.35 -13.23
N ASN A 9 -10.34 29.70 -12.92
CA ASN A 9 -9.53 30.55 -13.78
C ASN A 9 -8.88 29.65 -14.85
N PHE A 10 -9.57 29.52 -15.99
CA PHE A 10 -8.98 28.86 -17.16
C PHE A 10 -7.99 29.84 -17.81
N PRO A 11 -6.70 29.50 -17.95
CA PRO A 11 -5.66 30.46 -18.37
C PRO A 11 -5.86 31.00 -19.79
N ASN A 12 -6.64 30.27 -20.58
CA ASN A 12 -7.01 30.66 -21.93
C ASN A 12 -8.51 31.04 -22.01
N VAL A 13 -8.82 32.31 -21.76
CA VAL A 13 -10.17 32.90 -21.85
C VAL A 13 -10.77 32.76 -23.27
N GLN A 14 -9.95 32.44 -24.28
CA GLN A 14 -10.42 32.19 -25.66
C GLN A 14 -10.90 30.75 -25.91
N ARG A 15 -10.63 29.79 -25.03
CA ARG A 15 -11.20 28.42 -25.14
C ARG A 15 -12.69 28.48 -24.79
N LYS A 16 -13.54 28.65 -25.80
CA LYS A 16 -14.98 28.47 -25.64
C LYS A 16 -15.27 26.98 -25.52
N PHE A 17 -15.73 26.52 -24.36
CA PHE A 17 -16.40 25.23 -24.26
C PHE A 17 -17.66 25.32 -25.11
N ILE A 18 -17.69 24.60 -26.23
CA ILE A 18 -18.86 24.55 -27.11
C ILE A 18 -19.75 23.42 -26.58
N SER A 19 -20.96 23.75 -26.15
CA SER A 19 -21.97 22.73 -25.85
C SER A 19 -22.24 21.94 -27.13
N PRO A 20 -22.29 20.60 -27.09
CA PRO A 20 -22.77 19.82 -28.22
C PRO A 20 -24.13 20.38 -28.66
N GLN A 21 -24.32 20.61 -29.96
CA GLN A 21 -25.59 21.10 -30.53
C GLN A 21 -26.66 20.01 -30.65
N ALA A 22 -26.42 18.83 -30.07
CA ALA A 22 -27.24 17.64 -30.23
C ALA A 22 -27.57 17.03 -28.86
N ASP A 23 -28.82 16.56 -28.71
CA ASP A 23 -29.28 15.83 -27.54
C ASP A 23 -28.41 14.57 -27.31
N VAL A 24 -27.89 14.42 -26.08
CA VAL A 24 -27.17 13.22 -25.66
C VAL A 24 -28.16 12.20 -25.10
N ALA A 25 -27.84 10.91 -25.22
CA ALA A 25 -28.79 9.87 -24.82
C ALA A 25 -29.08 9.90 -23.32
N ILE A 26 -28.08 10.26 -22.50
CA ILE A 26 -28.16 10.16 -21.04
C ILE A 26 -29.31 10.97 -20.43
N ASP A 27 -29.78 12.01 -21.12
CA ASP A 27 -30.90 12.85 -20.67
C ASP A 27 -32.27 12.16 -20.81
N SER A 28 -32.34 11.07 -21.58
CA SER A 28 -33.59 10.37 -21.93
C SER A 28 -33.52 8.85 -21.84
N PHE A 29 -32.33 8.27 -21.80
CA PHE A 29 -32.10 6.84 -21.84
C PHE A 29 -30.77 6.45 -21.17
N PHE A 30 -30.82 5.38 -20.38
CA PHE A 30 -29.66 4.68 -19.86
C PHE A 30 -29.94 3.17 -19.90
N PRO A 31 -28.99 2.31 -20.31
CA PRO A 31 -29.22 0.86 -20.34
C PRO A 31 -29.05 0.25 -18.93
N GLU A 32 -30.01 0.46 -18.02
CA GLU A 32 -29.88 0.07 -16.60
C GLU A 32 -29.56 -1.42 -16.43
N GLU A 33 -30.33 -2.30 -17.07
CA GLU A 33 -30.19 -3.74 -16.88
C GLU A 33 -28.81 -4.29 -17.27
N GLU A 34 -28.27 -3.80 -18.38
CA GLU A 34 -26.98 -4.26 -18.91
C GLU A 34 -25.82 -3.68 -18.09
N ALA A 35 -25.97 -2.43 -17.65
CA ALA A 35 -25.06 -1.77 -16.74
C ALA A 35 -24.99 -2.49 -15.38
N ASP A 36 -26.14 -2.84 -14.80
CA ASP A 36 -26.20 -3.52 -13.50
C ASP A 36 -25.59 -4.92 -13.55
N LYS A 37 -25.92 -5.71 -14.58
CA LYS A 37 -25.36 -7.06 -14.77
C LYS A 37 -23.83 -7.05 -14.84
N LEU A 38 -23.24 -6.10 -15.56
CA LEU A 38 -21.78 -5.96 -15.68
C LEU A 38 -21.16 -5.28 -14.45
N ALA A 39 -21.84 -4.31 -13.82
CA ALA A 39 -21.31 -3.65 -12.63
C ALA A 39 -21.27 -4.59 -11.42
N GLN A 40 -22.21 -5.54 -11.33
CA GLN A 40 -22.27 -6.52 -10.26
C GLN A 40 -21.00 -7.37 -10.19
N ILE A 41 -20.42 -7.75 -11.34
CA ILE A 41 -19.17 -8.54 -11.33
C ILE A 41 -17.94 -7.72 -10.94
N GLU A 42 -17.94 -6.43 -11.28
CA GLU A 42 -16.85 -5.52 -10.90
C GLU A 42 -16.95 -5.11 -9.42
N SER A 43 -18.13 -5.24 -8.81
CA SER A 43 -18.43 -4.71 -7.48
C SER A 43 -17.42 -5.16 -6.40
N TYR A 44 -16.93 -6.39 -6.49
CA TYR A 44 -15.88 -6.95 -5.64
C TYR A 44 -14.53 -7.01 -6.36
N ASN A 45 -13.45 -6.70 -5.64
CA ASN A 45 -12.09 -6.76 -6.19
C ASN A 45 -11.88 -5.95 -7.49
N LYS A 46 -12.52 -4.78 -7.62
CA LYS A 46 -12.38 -3.79 -8.72
C LYS A 46 -10.96 -3.64 -9.30
N HIS A 47 -9.93 -3.74 -8.46
CA HIS A 47 -8.51 -3.72 -8.86
C HIS A 47 -8.09 -4.80 -9.86
N LEU A 48 -8.86 -5.88 -10.00
CA LEU A 48 -8.65 -6.93 -11.01
C LEU A 48 -9.20 -6.55 -12.38
N PHE A 49 -10.10 -5.58 -12.45
CA PHE A 49 -10.77 -5.11 -13.67
C PHE A 49 -10.14 -3.82 -14.20
N ARG A 50 -9.69 -2.95 -13.29
CA ARG A 50 -9.07 -1.64 -13.59
C ARG A 50 -7.76 -1.45 -12.81
N PRO A 51 -6.73 -2.29 -13.01
CA PRO A 51 -5.51 -2.26 -12.19
C PRO A 51 -4.78 -0.91 -12.22
N ASN A 52 -4.86 -0.16 -13.32
CA ASN A 52 -4.23 1.16 -13.43
C ASN A 52 -4.85 2.22 -12.50
N THR A 53 -6.07 2.02 -12.02
CA THR A 53 -6.69 2.88 -11.00
C THR A 53 -6.25 2.51 -9.56
N TYR A 54 -5.32 1.57 -9.40
CA TYR A 54 -4.88 1.01 -8.10
C TYR A 54 -3.36 1.08 -7.88
N LEU A 55 -2.65 2.02 -8.50
CA LEU A 55 -1.22 2.27 -8.22
C LEU A 55 -0.98 2.56 -6.73
N HIS A 56 -1.90 3.27 -6.08
CA HIS A 56 -1.92 3.56 -4.65
C HIS A 56 -3.29 3.23 -4.05
N LYS A 57 -3.41 3.23 -2.72
CA LYS A 57 -4.68 3.05 -2.04
C LYS A 57 -5.52 4.33 -2.05
N TRP A 58 -6.79 4.18 -2.38
CA TRP A 58 -7.85 5.19 -2.27
C TRP A 58 -9.16 4.47 -1.97
N TRP A 59 -10.04 5.13 -1.21
CA TRP A 59 -11.28 4.53 -0.76
C TRP A 59 -12.43 4.85 -1.73
N ALA A 60 -13.52 4.08 -1.60
CA ALA A 60 -14.80 4.36 -2.27
C ALA A 60 -14.77 4.47 -3.82
N ARG A 61 -13.79 3.86 -4.50
CA ARG A 61 -13.71 3.84 -5.97
C ARG A 61 -14.99 3.30 -6.60
N ARG A 62 -15.47 4.01 -7.63
CA ARG A 62 -16.68 3.68 -8.39
C ARG A 62 -16.39 2.59 -9.42
N SER A 63 -17.46 1.96 -9.90
CA SER A 63 -17.42 0.92 -10.92
C SER A 63 -17.01 1.54 -12.26
N GLY A 64 -15.96 1.03 -12.89
CA GLY A 64 -15.54 1.44 -14.23
C GLY A 64 -16.62 1.15 -15.26
N VAL A 65 -17.28 -0.01 -15.17
CA VAL A 65 -18.41 -0.38 -16.03
C VAL A 65 -19.51 0.68 -16.00
N THR A 66 -19.92 1.13 -14.82
CA THR A 66 -21.02 2.10 -14.68
C THR A 66 -20.64 3.43 -15.35
N PHE A 67 -19.44 3.92 -15.08
CA PHE A 67 -18.95 5.18 -15.67
C PHE A 67 -18.77 5.07 -17.17
N ARG A 68 -18.30 3.92 -17.67
CA ARG A 68 -18.23 3.66 -19.11
C ARG A 68 -19.60 3.75 -19.75
N TYR A 69 -20.63 3.11 -19.20
CA TYR A 69 -21.99 3.23 -19.76
C TYR A 69 -22.50 4.67 -19.81
N ILE A 70 -22.29 5.44 -18.73
CA ILE A 70 -22.63 6.87 -18.67
C ILE A 70 -21.91 7.62 -19.80
N LEU A 71 -20.59 7.45 -19.91
CA LEU A 71 -19.76 8.13 -20.90
C LEU A 71 -20.13 7.75 -22.33
N LYS A 72 -20.46 6.48 -22.60
CA LYS A 72 -20.94 6.06 -23.93
C LYS A 72 -22.23 6.78 -24.34
N GLN A 73 -23.09 7.15 -23.39
CA GLN A 73 -24.33 7.89 -23.67
C GLN A 73 -24.09 9.38 -24.00
N LEU A 74 -22.89 9.91 -23.77
CA LEU A 74 -22.50 11.25 -24.19
C LEU A 74 -22.14 11.34 -25.69
N SER A 75 -21.96 10.21 -26.37
CA SER A 75 -21.74 10.21 -27.82
C SER A 75 -22.99 10.71 -28.56
N THR A 76 -22.81 11.69 -29.43
CA THR A 76 -23.86 12.20 -30.32
C THR A 76 -24.24 11.22 -31.42
N LYS A 77 -23.37 10.25 -31.72
CA LYS A 77 -23.57 9.17 -32.69
C LYS A 77 -24.08 7.92 -32.00
N SER A 78 -25.26 7.43 -32.37
CA SER A 78 -25.94 6.31 -31.71
C SER A 78 -25.18 4.98 -31.88
N GLU A 79 -24.54 4.76 -33.02
CA GLU A 79 -23.74 3.58 -33.32
C GLU A 79 -22.50 3.46 -32.41
N LEU A 80 -22.03 4.58 -31.86
CA LEU A 80 -20.92 4.63 -30.93
C LEU A 80 -21.35 4.49 -29.48
N ARG A 81 -22.64 4.31 -29.13
CA ARG A 81 -23.12 4.24 -27.73
C ARG A 81 -23.04 2.85 -27.11
N HIS A 82 -22.80 1.81 -27.91
CA HIS A 82 -22.72 0.44 -27.40
C HIS A 82 -21.44 0.21 -26.60
N PHE A 83 -21.54 -0.50 -25.47
CA PHE A 83 -20.47 -0.64 -24.46
C PHE A 83 -19.12 -1.10 -25.02
N TYR A 84 -19.12 -2.04 -25.96
CA TYR A 84 -17.91 -2.62 -26.53
C TYR A 84 -17.41 -1.91 -27.80
N THR A 85 -18.13 -0.90 -28.29
CA THR A 85 -17.67 -0.11 -29.44
C THR A 85 -16.54 0.81 -28.97
N PRO A 86 -15.38 0.85 -29.64
CA PRO A 86 -14.29 1.76 -29.29
C PRO A 86 -14.70 3.23 -29.47
N GLY A 87 -14.04 4.12 -28.73
CA GLY A 87 -14.12 5.56 -28.94
C GLY A 87 -15.50 6.19 -28.69
N GLY A 88 -15.76 7.31 -29.36
CA GLY A 88 -17.03 8.04 -29.35
C GLY A 88 -16.98 9.36 -28.60
N LEU A 89 -15.86 9.69 -27.96
CA LEU A 89 -15.66 10.96 -27.26
C LEU A 89 -14.47 11.76 -27.82
N GLU A 90 -13.96 11.41 -29.00
CA GLU A 90 -12.87 12.12 -29.66
C GLU A 90 -13.20 13.61 -29.84
N GLY A 91 -12.25 14.47 -29.48
CA GLY A 91 -12.42 15.93 -29.55
C GLY A 91 -13.25 16.54 -28.42
N LEU A 92 -13.85 15.73 -27.54
CA LEU A 92 -14.52 16.22 -26.34
C LEU A 92 -13.53 16.40 -25.18
N THR A 93 -13.95 17.19 -24.19
CA THR A 93 -13.24 17.33 -22.91
C THR A 93 -14.19 17.01 -21.77
N ILE A 94 -13.84 16.04 -20.94
CA ILE A 94 -14.60 15.65 -19.74
C ILE A 94 -13.95 16.28 -18.52
N LEU A 95 -14.74 17.07 -17.78
CA LEU A 95 -14.36 17.63 -16.49
C LEU A 95 -15.02 16.84 -15.38
N ASP A 96 -14.21 16.28 -14.47
CA ASP A 96 -14.67 15.75 -13.19
C ASP A 96 -14.13 16.62 -12.04
N PRO A 97 -14.97 17.50 -11.45
CA PRO A 97 -14.53 18.43 -10.40
C PRO A 97 -14.40 17.77 -9.02
N MET A 98 -14.75 16.48 -8.89
CA MET A 98 -14.71 15.71 -7.63
C MET A 98 -14.29 14.26 -7.92
N MET A 99 -13.17 14.11 -8.62
CA MET A 99 -12.84 12.86 -9.32
C MET A 99 -12.60 11.67 -8.40
N GLY A 100 -12.24 11.89 -7.13
CA GLY A 100 -11.89 10.84 -6.19
C GLY A 100 -10.89 9.87 -6.81
N GLY A 101 -11.26 8.59 -6.91
CA GLY A 101 -10.39 7.56 -7.52
C GLY A 101 -10.13 7.71 -9.02
N ALA A 102 -10.59 8.80 -9.65
CA ALA A 102 -10.45 9.15 -11.05
C ALA A 102 -11.07 8.17 -12.04
N THR A 103 -12.07 7.38 -11.61
CA THR A 103 -12.78 6.42 -12.47
C THR A 103 -13.31 7.09 -13.74
N THR A 104 -13.90 8.29 -13.63
CA THR A 104 -14.38 9.06 -14.78
C THR A 104 -13.28 9.37 -15.78
N LEU A 105 -12.11 9.82 -15.31
CA LEU A 105 -11.01 10.22 -16.20
C LEU A 105 -10.43 9.01 -16.93
N HIS A 106 -10.22 7.91 -16.20
CA HIS A 106 -9.73 6.64 -16.75
C HIS A 106 -10.69 6.07 -17.80
N GLU A 107 -12.00 6.07 -17.57
CA GLU A 107 -12.93 5.58 -18.59
C GLU A 107 -13.10 6.57 -19.75
N ALA A 108 -13.01 7.88 -19.52
CA ALA A 108 -13.16 8.89 -20.57
C ALA A 108 -11.96 8.93 -21.54
N ILE A 109 -10.73 8.82 -21.03
CA ILE A 109 -9.53 8.83 -21.88
C ILE A 109 -9.50 7.60 -22.80
N ARG A 110 -9.95 6.44 -22.30
CA ARG A 110 -10.11 5.20 -23.07
C ARG A 110 -11.10 5.35 -24.24
N LEU A 111 -12.05 6.28 -24.13
CA LEU A 111 -13.04 6.59 -25.17
C LEU A 111 -12.62 7.76 -26.07
N GLY A 112 -11.37 8.22 -25.98
CA GLY A 112 -10.78 9.25 -26.84
C GLY A 112 -10.98 10.69 -26.36
N ALA A 113 -11.54 10.90 -25.16
CA ALA A 113 -11.74 12.24 -24.63
C ALA A 113 -10.44 12.85 -24.06
N ASN A 114 -10.34 14.18 -24.09
CA ASN A 114 -9.47 14.91 -23.18
C ASN A 114 -10.10 14.92 -21.78
N VAL A 115 -9.27 14.94 -20.73
CA VAL A 115 -9.76 14.85 -19.35
C VAL A 115 -9.19 15.96 -18.46
N ILE A 116 -10.03 16.51 -17.60
CA ILE A 116 -9.65 17.46 -16.55
C ILE A 116 -10.22 16.94 -15.23
N GLY A 117 -9.37 16.80 -14.23
CA GLY A 117 -9.74 16.29 -12.91
C GLY A 117 -9.39 17.26 -11.79
N TYR A 118 -10.31 17.44 -10.86
CA TYR A 118 -10.05 18.12 -9.60
C TYR A 118 -10.51 17.26 -8.43
N ASP A 119 -9.79 17.37 -7.32
CA ASP A 119 -10.21 16.87 -6.03
C ASP A 119 -9.64 17.78 -4.93
N VAL A 120 -10.30 17.82 -3.78
CA VAL A 120 -9.81 18.56 -2.62
C VAL A 120 -8.65 17.83 -1.95
N ASP A 121 -8.63 16.50 -2.03
CA ASP A 121 -7.51 15.70 -1.53
C ASP A 121 -6.43 15.59 -2.62
N PRO A 122 -5.15 15.91 -2.31
CA PRO A 122 -4.09 15.84 -3.30
C PRO A 122 -3.71 14.41 -3.72
N ILE A 123 -3.95 13.40 -2.87
CA ILE A 123 -3.56 12.00 -3.14
C ILE A 123 -4.23 11.42 -4.40
N PRO A 124 -5.55 11.51 -4.60
CA PRO A 124 -6.19 11.03 -5.82
C PRO A 124 -5.69 11.77 -7.07
N VAL A 125 -5.40 13.08 -6.96
CA VAL A 125 -4.83 13.88 -8.05
C VAL A 125 -3.46 13.35 -8.45
N LEU A 126 -2.57 13.17 -7.48
CA LEU A 126 -1.25 12.62 -7.71
C LEU A 126 -1.32 11.19 -8.25
N GLN A 127 -2.29 10.39 -7.78
CA GLN A 127 -2.50 9.04 -8.28
C GLN A 127 -2.92 9.03 -9.75
N ALA A 128 -3.94 9.82 -10.12
CA ALA A 128 -4.44 9.92 -11.49
C ALA A 128 -3.37 10.40 -12.45
N ARG A 129 -2.58 11.41 -12.06
CA ARG A 129 -1.42 11.87 -12.85
C ARG A 129 -0.41 10.73 -13.06
N ALA A 130 -0.05 9.99 -12.00
CA ALA A 130 0.92 8.91 -12.12
C ALA A 130 0.44 7.72 -12.97
N SER A 131 -0.85 7.42 -12.96
CA SER A 131 -1.44 6.31 -13.71
C SER A 131 -1.73 6.66 -15.16
N LEU A 132 -2.14 7.91 -15.44
CA LEU A 132 -2.50 8.36 -16.79
C LEU A 132 -1.30 8.87 -17.59
N THR A 133 -0.25 9.41 -16.96
CA THR A 133 0.93 9.87 -17.71
C THR A 133 1.67 8.70 -18.33
N GLU A 134 1.77 8.73 -19.66
CA GLU A 134 2.50 7.72 -20.42
C GLU A 134 4.01 7.83 -20.17
N ILE A 135 4.59 6.74 -19.70
CA ILE A 135 6.04 6.53 -19.56
C ILE A 135 6.31 5.10 -20.01
N ASN A 136 7.35 4.93 -20.81
CA ASN A 136 7.73 3.63 -21.35
C ASN A 136 7.98 2.61 -20.22
N LEU A 137 7.52 1.36 -20.40
CA LEU A 137 7.61 0.34 -19.35
C LEU A 137 9.04 -0.15 -19.11
N GLN A 138 9.87 -0.20 -20.15
CA GLN A 138 11.29 -0.52 -20.02
C GLN A 138 12.03 0.59 -19.25
N GLU A 139 11.69 1.86 -19.47
CA GLU A 139 12.20 2.98 -18.67
C GLU A 139 11.77 2.88 -17.20
N LYS A 140 10.48 2.60 -16.92
CA LYS A 140 10.01 2.37 -15.53
C LYS A 140 10.77 1.21 -14.87
N GLN A 141 11.04 0.13 -15.59
CA GLN A 141 11.82 -1.02 -15.11
C GLN A 141 13.25 -0.61 -14.77
N ALA A 142 13.95 0.05 -15.69
CA ALA A 142 15.33 0.50 -15.47
C ALA A 142 15.44 1.48 -14.28
N ALA A 143 14.49 2.42 -14.17
CA ALA A 143 14.42 3.35 -13.05
C ALA A 143 14.15 2.65 -11.72
N PHE A 144 13.26 1.64 -11.71
CA PHE A 144 13.02 0.82 -10.53
C PHE A 144 14.25 0.02 -10.11
N ASP A 145 14.94 -0.61 -11.07
CA ASP A 145 16.12 -1.43 -10.78
C ASP A 145 17.24 -0.58 -10.17
N LEU A 146 17.51 0.60 -10.74
CA LEU A 146 18.46 1.55 -10.17
C LEU A 146 18.03 2.05 -8.78
N PHE A 147 16.74 2.35 -8.60
CA PHE A 147 16.20 2.77 -7.31
C PHE A 147 16.37 1.67 -6.25
N LEU A 148 16.04 0.42 -6.59
CA LEU A 148 16.19 -0.72 -5.69
C LEU A 148 17.66 -1.00 -5.38
N GLU A 149 18.55 -0.96 -6.36
CA GLU A 149 20.00 -1.15 -6.17
C GLU A 149 20.57 -0.12 -5.16
N LYS A 150 20.23 1.17 -5.33
CA LYS A 150 20.63 2.22 -4.39
C LYS A 150 20.14 1.94 -2.96
N LEU A 151 18.90 1.46 -2.82
CA LEU A 151 18.36 1.12 -1.51
C LEU A 151 19.01 -0.13 -0.91
N GLU A 152 19.22 -1.18 -1.69
CA GLU A 152 19.93 -2.40 -1.24
C GLU A 152 21.32 -2.04 -0.73
N GLN A 153 22.09 -1.25 -1.49
CA GLN A 153 23.44 -0.83 -1.10
C GLN A 153 23.48 -0.13 0.27
N LYS A 154 22.45 0.67 0.58
CA LYS A 154 22.38 1.44 1.83
C LYS A 154 21.76 0.67 2.99
N LEU A 155 20.80 -0.21 2.71
CA LEU A 155 19.96 -0.84 3.74
C LEU A 155 20.38 -2.27 4.08
N SER A 156 20.95 -3.03 3.13
CA SER A 156 21.33 -4.44 3.36
C SER A 156 22.12 -4.67 4.65
N PRO A 157 23.08 -3.82 5.06
CA PRO A 157 23.82 -4.03 6.33
C PRO A 157 22.92 -4.19 7.56
N TYR A 158 21.74 -3.58 7.59
CA TYR A 158 20.81 -3.64 8.73
C TYR A 158 19.80 -4.80 8.65
N PHE A 159 19.69 -5.44 7.48
CA PHE A 159 18.74 -6.53 7.18
C PHE A 159 19.46 -7.87 6.90
N GLU A 160 20.76 -7.94 7.09
CA GLU A 160 21.52 -9.18 6.98
C GLU A 160 21.44 -10.03 8.24
N THR A 161 21.44 -11.34 8.06
CA THR A 161 21.50 -12.33 9.13
C THR A 161 22.35 -13.54 8.69
N LEU A 162 22.38 -14.59 9.51
CA LEU A 162 23.03 -15.86 9.23
C LEU A 162 22.00 -16.99 9.21
N CYS A 163 22.18 -17.95 8.30
CA CYS A 163 21.41 -19.18 8.27
C CYS A 163 21.72 -20.03 9.51
N PRO A 164 20.71 -20.52 10.26
CA PRO A 164 20.96 -21.35 11.44
C PRO A 164 21.59 -22.71 11.11
N ASP A 165 21.44 -23.20 9.87
CA ASP A 165 21.90 -24.53 9.47
C ASP A 165 23.35 -24.52 8.96
N CYS A 166 23.75 -23.53 8.15
CA CYS A 166 25.09 -23.46 7.55
C CYS A 166 25.92 -22.23 7.97
N SER A 167 25.37 -21.32 8.77
CA SER A 167 26.03 -20.07 9.18
C SER A 167 26.43 -19.13 8.04
N GLU A 168 25.97 -19.37 6.80
CA GLU A 168 26.20 -18.45 5.69
C GLU A 168 25.32 -17.20 5.78
N LYS A 169 25.83 -16.10 5.21
CA LYS A 169 25.11 -14.84 5.08
C LYS A 169 23.79 -15.02 4.34
N SER A 170 22.72 -14.55 4.95
CA SER A 170 21.35 -14.64 4.44
C SER A 170 20.63 -13.31 4.62
N ASP A 171 19.57 -13.09 3.84
CA ASP A 171 18.74 -11.89 3.93
C ASP A 171 17.57 -12.11 4.89
N MET A 172 17.34 -11.16 5.79
CA MET A 172 16.12 -11.07 6.59
C MET A 172 14.95 -10.76 5.67
N GLN A 173 13.89 -11.54 5.76
CA GLN A 173 12.62 -11.25 5.13
C GLN A 173 11.76 -10.34 6.02
N PHE A 174 11.58 -10.71 7.28
CA PHE A 174 10.91 -9.89 8.29
C PHE A 174 11.32 -10.31 9.70
N LEU A 175 11.06 -9.44 10.67
CA LEU A 175 11.28 -9.66 12.09
C LEU A 175 9.97 -9.50 12.85
N LEU A 176 9.67 -10.48 13.70
CA LEU A 176 8.53 -10.47 14.60
C LEU A 176 8.95 -9.92 15.96
N TYR A 177 8.14 -9.00 16.46
CA TYR A 177 8.30 -8.37 17.74
C TYR A 177 7.15 -8.73 18.68
N GLY A 178 7.42 -8.77 19.98
CA GLY A 178 6.38 -8.83 21.02
C GLY A 178 6.26 -7.50 21.76
N LEU A 179 5.04 -7.12 22.15
CA LEU A 179 4.75 -5.85 22.82
C LEU A 179 5.01 -5.95 24.33
N ARG A 180 5.93 -5.13 24.84
CA ARG A 180 6.22 -5.01 26.28
C ARG A 180 5.12 -4.20 26.98
N ARG A 181 4.62 -4.70 28.11
CA ARG A 181 3.61 -4.02 28.94
C ARG A 181 3.89 -4.20 30.41
N GLN A 182 3.45 -3.23 31.20
CA GLN A 182 3.42 -3.37 32.66
C GLN A 182 2.33 -4.37 33.06
N THR A 183 2.66 -5.24 34.00
CA THR A 183 1.75 -6.15 34.70
C THR A 183 1.74 -5.82 36.20
N ASN A 184 0.90 -6.53 36.96
CA ASN A 184 0.78 -6.31 38.41
C ASN A 184 2.07 -6.66 39.19
N LYS A 185 2.98 -7.46 38.62
CA LYS A 185 4.20 -7.94 39.30
C LYS A 185 5.49 -7.30 38.74
N ASP A 186 5.58 -7.10 37.43
CA ASP A 186 6.69 -6.47 36.68
C ASP A 186 6.21 -6.26 35.22
N GLU A 187 7.08 -6.25 34.23
CA GLU A 187 6.75 -6.24 32.81
C GLU A 187 6.66 -7.65 32.20
N ALA A 188 5.88 -7.78 31.13
CA ALA A 188 5.81 -8.99 30.29
C ALA A 188 5.77 -8.62 28.81
N ILE A 189 6.13 -9.57 27.95
CA ILE A 189 6.06 -9.41 26.50
C ILE A 189 4.85 -10.18 25.98
N PHE A 190 3.92 -9.46 25.36
CA PHE A 190 2.68 -10.01 24.82
C PHE A 190 2.82 -10.33 23.34
N LEU A 191 2.21 -11.43 22.93
CA LEU A 191 2.08 -11.88 21.54
C LEU A 191 0.59 -12.01 21.21
N ASP A 192 0.21 -11.71 19.96
CA ASP A 192 -1.15 -11.97 19.49
C ASP A 192 -1.44 -13.48 19.40
N SER A 193 -0.41 -14.29 19.14
CA SER A 193 -0.46 -15.75 19.23
C SER A 193 0.95 -16.33 19.40
N PHE A 194 1.08 -17.41 20.17
CA PHE A 194 2.29 -18.24 20.18
C PHE A 194 2.49 -19.07 18.91
N THR A 195 1.48 -19.19 18.04
CA THR A 195 1.62 -19.88 16.75
C THR A 195 2.24 -18.95 15.71
N LEU A 196 3.45 -19.29 15.28
CA LEU A 196 4.20 -18.53 14.30
C LEU A 196 3.93 -19.01 12.88
N ARG A 197 3.64 -20.29 12.68
CA ARG A 197 3.23 -20.81 11.37
C ARG A 197 2.37 -22.03 11.56
N ALA A 198 1.28 -22.12 10.80
CA ALA A 198 0.47 -23.32 10.70
C ALA A 198 0.32 -23.70 9.23
N GLU A 199 0.83 -24.86 8.87
CA GLU A 199 0.72 -25.41 7.52
C GLU A 199 -0.55 -26.26 7.37
N THR A 200 -0.98 -26.48 6.13
CA THR A 200 -2.18 -27.29 5.84
C THR A 200 -1.98 -28.78 6.11
N ASN A 201 -0.73 -29.26 6.15
CA ASN A 201 -0.38 -30.64 6.47
C ASN A 201 -0.36 -30.92 8.00
N GLY A 202 -0.64 -29.91 8.83
CA GLY A 202 -0.63 -30.02 10.29
C GLY A 202 0.69 -29.58 10.95
N ASP A 203 1.74 -29.29 10.17
CA ASP A 203 3.00 -28.79 10.72
C ASP A 203 2.82 -27.40 11.34
N ARG A 204 3.40 -27.22 12.53
CA ARG A 204 3.33 -25.94 13.25
C ARG A 204 4.71 -25.50 13.71
N LYS A 205 4.97 -24.21 13.56
CA LYS A 205 6.07 -23.52 14.24
C LYS A 205 5.49 -22.63 15.33
N THR A 206 6.10 -22.65 16.50
CA THR A 206 5.61 -21.95 17.69
C THR A 206 6.72 -21.15 18.37
N ILE A 207 6.34 -20.25 19.28
CA ILE A 207 7.31 -19.51 20.07
C ILE A 207 8.17 -20.42 20.97
N LEU A 208 7.63 -21.59 21.37
CA LEU A 208 8.30 -22.55 22.23
C LEU A 208 9.51 -23.19 21.54
N ASP A 209 9.52 -23.23 20.20
CA ASP A 209 10.64 -23.72 19.40
C ASP A 209 11.90 -22.86 19.60
N PHE A 210 11.73 -21.62 20.05
CA PHE A 210 12.81 -20.64 20.26
C PHE A 210 12.98 -20.25 21.73
N TYR A 211 11.88 -20.25 22.50
CA TYR A 211 11.83 -19.85 23.90
C TYR A 211 11.05 -20.90 24.72
N PRO A 212 11.62 -22.09 24.97
CA PRO A 212 10.91 -23.20 25.60
C PRO A 212 10.49 -22.90 27.05
N SER A 213 11.23 -22.03 27.74
CA SER A 213 10.89 -21.56 29.08
C SER A 213 9.88 -20.41 29.10
N LEU A 214 9.42 -19.95 27.93
CA LEU A 214 8.58 -18.75 27.77
C LEU A 214 9.16 -17.50 28.44
N ASN A 215 10.48 -17.36 28.42
CA ASN A 215 11.20 -16.21 28.92
C ASN A 215 12.19 -15.68 27.88
N VAL A 216 12.32 -14.37 27.80
CA VAL A 216 13.29 -13.70 26.93
C VAL A 216 14.20 -12.83 27.79
N THR A 217 15.51 -13.03 27.66
CA THR A 217 16.52 -12.24 28.34
C THR A 217 17.24 -11.30 27.37
N ARG A 218 17.32 -10.01 27.71
CA ARG A 218 18.12 -8.99 27.01
C ARG A 218 18.76 -8.06 28.05
N GLU A 219 20.04 -7.74 27.86
CA GLU A 219 20.75 -6.71 28.66
C GLU A 219 20.50 -6.81 30.18
N ASN A 220 20.52 -8.05 30.70
CA ASN A 220 20.30 -8.41 32.11
C ASN A 220 18.85 -8.32 32.63
N ARG A 221 17.86 -8.10 31.77
CA ARG A 221 16.44 -8.19 32.14
C ARG A 221 15.79 -9.40 31.47
N THR A 222 14.94 -10.09 32.22
CA THR A 222 14.17 -11.25 31.75
C THR A 222 12.69 -10.92 31.80
N TRP A 223 12.00 -11.10 30.68
CA TRP A 223 10.55 -10.93 30.60
C TRP A 223 9.86 -12.26 30.28
N PRO A 224 8.76 -12.59 30.97
CA PRO A 224 7.91 -13.69 30.57
C PRO A 224 7.15 -13.35 29.28
N LEU A 225 6.99 -14.35 28.42
CA LEU A 225 6.15 -14.28 27.22
C LEU A 225 4.71 -14.65 27.58
N MET A 226 3.75 -13.88 27.06
CA MET A 226 2.32 -14.10 27.28
C MET A 226 1.55 -14.10 25.97
N ASP A 227 0.68 -15.09 25.80
CA ASP A 227 -0.30 -15.12 24.72
C ASP A 227 -1.52 -14.26 25.11
N LYS A 228 -1.93 -13.37 24.21
CA LYS A 228 -3.03 -12.42 24.46
C LYS A 228 -4.34 -13.11 24.81
N ASP A 229 -4.66 -14.23 24.17
CA ASP A 229 -5.92 -14.94 24.42
C ASP A 229 -5.85 -15.75 25.72
N GLU A 230 -4.68 -16.30 26.05
CA GLU A 230 -4.46 -16.98 27.33
C GLU A 230 -4.64 -16.04 28.53
N VAL A 231 -4.12 -14.81 28.45
CA VAL A 231 -4.29 -13.80 29.50
C VAL A 231 -5.76 -13.39 29.67
N LYS A 232 -6.49 -13.26 28.56
CA LYS A 232 -7.93 -12.96 28.58
C LYS A 232 -8.73 -14.11 29.22
N ASN A 233 -8.42 -15.36 28.89
CA ASN A 233 -9.12 -16.55 29.36
C ASN A 233 -8.86 -16.86 30.84
N ARG A 234 -7.69 -16.49 31.37
CA ARG A 234 -7.35 -16.67 32.80
C ARG A 234 -8.01 -15.65 33.73
N GLY A 235 -8.83 -14.74 33.20
CA GLY A 235 -9.52 -13.72 34.00
C GLY A 235 -8.56 -12.78 34.74
N ILE A 236 -7.29 -12.72 34.32
CA ILE A 236 -6.31 -11.86 34.97
C ILE A 236 -6.73 -10.43 34.65
N THR A 237 -7.22 -9.74 35.67
CA THR A 237 -7.42 -8.28 35.61
C THR A 237 -6.03 -7.65 35.67
N VAL A 238 -5.26 -7.79 34.59
CA VAL A 238 -3.99 -7.10 34.48
C VAL A 238 -4.35 -5.64 34.27
N LYS A 239 -3.87 -4.75 35.14
CA LYS A 239 -3.66 -3.36 34.72
C LYS A 239 -2.58 -3.41 33.64
N ASN A 240 -2.97 -3.75 32.41
CA ASN A 240 -2.11 -3.77 31.25
C ASN A 240 -1.87 -2.33 30.83
N LEU A 241 -1.00 -1.65 31.58
CA LEU A 241 -0.62 -0.29 31.28
C LEU A 241 0.44 -0.34 30.18
N GLU A 242 0.17 0.39 29.10
CA GLU A 242 1.20 0.67 28.11
C GLU A 242 2.31 1.50 28.75
N LEU A 243 3.56 1.26 28.33
CA LEU A 243 4.73 2.00 28.79
C LEU A 243 4.80 3.33 28.04
N LEU A 244 3.92 4.27 28.37
CA LEU A 244 3.73 5.52 27.63
C LEU A 244 4.94 6.47 27.69
N ASP A 245 5.81 6.29 28.68
CA ASP A 245 7.10 6.96 28.84
C ASP A 245 8.19 6.42 27.89
N VAL A 246 7.96 5.24 27.29
CA VAL A 246 8.84 4.63 26.29
C VAL A 246 8.35 4.98 24.88
N PRO A 247 9.24 5.39 23.95
CA PRO A 247 8.87 5.62 22.55
C PRO A 247 8.15 4.42 21.95
N PHE A 248 7.13 4.66 21.11
CA PHE A 248 6.21 3.63 20.66
C PHE A 248 6.89 2.39 20.05
N ALA A 249 7.82 2.60 19.12
CA ALA A 249 8.57 1.51 18.49
C ALA A 249 9.46 0.73 19.48
N ASP A 250 9.98 1.39 20.52
CA ASP A 250 10.88 0.79 21.52
C ASP A 250 10.14 -0.05 22.57
N ARG A 251 8.80 0.00 22.58
CA ARG A 251 7.96 -0.92 23.37
C ARG A 251 7.96 -2.34 22.79
N TYR A 252 8.44 -2.52 21.57
CA TYR A 252 8.44 -3.80 20.87
C TYR A 252 9.80 -4.48 20.98
N VAL A 253 9.82 -5.69 21.54
CA VAL A 253 11.03 -6.50 21.73
C VAL A 253 11.19 -7.49 20.56
N PRO A 254 12.36 -7.58 19.90
CA PRO A 254 12.58 -8.50 18.78
C PRO A 254 12.67 -9.95 19.27
N LEU A 255 11.85 -10.83 18.69
CA LEU A 255 11.67 -12.21 19.16
C LEU A 255 12.05 -13.26 18.12
N VAL A 256 11.51 -13.17 16.90
CA VAL A 256 11.72 -14.22 15.90
C VAL A 256 11.96 -13.60 14.53
N MET A 257 13.13 -13.87 13.98
CA MET A 257 13.51 -13.46 12.64
C MET A 257 13.14 -14.54 11.64
N VAL A 258 12.63 -14.12 10.48
CA VAL A 258 12.44 -14.97 9.32
C VAL A 258 13.38 -14.51 8.23
N GLY A 259 14.21 -15.42 7.73
CA GLY A 259 15.18 -15.18 6.68
C GLY A 259 15.11 -16.22 5.58
N LYS A 260 15.89 -16.01 4.51
CA LYS A 260 16.00 -16.98 3.41
C LYS A 260 17.46 -17.24 3.06
N CYS A 261 17.88 -18.49 3.23
CA CYS A 261 19.16 -19.01 2.79
C CYS A 261 19.06 -19.51 1.35
N LYS A 262 20.14 -19.38 0.58
CA LYS A 262 20.21 -19.89 -0.80
C LYS A 262 20.18 -21.43 -0.85
N HIS A 263 20.72 -22.09 0.18
CA HIS A 263 20.85 -23.54 0.25
C HIS A 263 19.69 -24.20 1.01
N HIS A 264 19.27 -23.62 2.14
CA HIS A 264 18.27 -24.23 3.04
C HIS A 264 16.86 -23.62 2.92
N GLY A 265 16.68 -22.61 2.06
CA GLY A 265 15.38 -21.96 1.90
C GLY A 265 15.02 -21.06 3.07
N GLN A 266 13.72 -20.92 3.35
CA GLN A 266 13.22 -20.03 4.40
C GLN A 266 13.39 -20.67 5.78
N PHE A 267 13.87 -19.89 6.74
CA PHE A 267 14.07 -20.34 8.12
C PHE A 267 13.49 -19.35 9.13
N PHE A 268 13.31 -19.84 10.35
CA PHE A 268 12.94 -19.05 11.52
C PHE A 268 14.05 -19.20 12.54
N LYS A 269 14.44 -18.13 13.23
CA LYS A 269 15.38 -18.18 14.33
C LYS A 269 15.12 -17.09 15.36
N ALA A 270 15.58 -17.29 16.60
CA ALA A 270 15.72 -16.19 17.54
C ALA A 270 16.84 -15.24 17.06
N PRO A 271 16.70 -13.91 17.24
CA PRO A 271 17.79 -12.97 16.97
C PRO A 271 19.03 -13.31 17.80
N ASP A 272 20.17 -13.46 17.12
CA ASP A 272 21.48 -13.65 17.74
C ASP A 272 22.18 -12.31 18.02
N VAL A 273 23.41 -12.38 18.54
CA VAL A 273 24.21 -11.19 18.86
C VAL A 273 24.42 -10.28 17.64
N ARG A 274 24.65 -10.86 16.45
CA ARG A 274 24.86 -10.10 15.21
C ARG A 274 23.58 -9.41 14.78
N ASP A 275 22.45 -10.11 14.85
CA ASP A 275 21.14 -9.52 14.53
C ASP A 275 20.84 -8.33 15.44
N LEU A 276 21.07 -8.49 16.76
CA LEU A 276 20.88 -7.43 17.76
C LEU A 276 21.81 -6.23 17.51
N GLN A 277 23.07 -6.48 17.13
CA GLN A 277 24.01 -5.43 16.72
C GLN A 277 23.53 -4.68 15.47
N ASN A 278 22.96 -5.37 14.48
CA ASN A 278 22.38 -4.74 13.29
C ASN A 278 21.19 -3.83 13.66
N ILE A 279 20.34 -4.23 14.63
CA ILE A 279 19.25 -3.39 15.14
C ILE A 279 19.81 -2.14 15.82
N ALA A 280 20.79 -2.31 16.70
CA ALA A 280 21.41 -1.20 17.42
C ALA A 280 22.15 -0.23 16.49
N ALA A 281 22.84 -0.74 15.47
CA ALA A 281 23.48 0.06 14.43
C ALA A 281 22.44 0.89 13.65
N ALA A 282 21.29 0.30 13.32
CA ALA A 282 20.20 1.03 12.67
C ALA A 282 19.67 2.16 13.56
N ALA A 283 19.51 1.92 14.87
CA ALA A 283 19.09 2.94 15.83
C ALA A 283 20.09 4.10 15.92
N SER A 284 21.40 3.79 15.98
CA SER A 284 22.46 4.80 16.01
C SER A 284 22.53 5.68 14.74
N GLN A 285 22.11 5.14 13.60
CA GLN A 285 22.06 5.88 12.34
C GLN A 285 20.75 6.67 12.22
N ALA A 286 19.63 6.07 12.62
CA ALA A 286 18.32 6.72 12.62
C ALA A 286 18.31 7.97 13.52
N SER A 287 19.02 7.97 14.64
CA SER A 287 19.12 9.14 15.53
C SER A 287 19.86 10.33 14.93
N ARG A 288 20.61 10.12 13.84
CA ARG A 288 21.31 11.18 13.09
C ARG A 288 20.46 11.71 11.93
N LEU A 289 19.35 11.06 11.62
CA LEU A 289 18.47 11.49 10.55
C LEU A 289 17.71 12.75 10.96
N THR A 290 17.65 13.70 10.03
CA THR A 290 16.76 14.85 10.17
C THR A 290 15.50 14.57 9.37
N PHE A 291 14.43 14.19 10.07
CA PHE A 291 13.10 14.18 9.48
C PHE A 291 12.52 15.59 9.52
N PRO A 292 11.56 15.93 8.65
CA PRO A 292 10.83 17.21 8.69
C PRO A 292 10.10 17.50 10.01
N GLY A 293 10.17 16.62 11.02
CA GLY A 293 9.70 16.86 12.36
C GLY A 293 8.21 17.17 12.39
N ASN A 294 7.84 18.30 13.00
CA ASN A 294 6.45 18.77 13.08
C ASN A 294 5.93 19.44 11.80
N ASN A 295 6.73 19.57 10.73
CA ASN A 295 6.32 20.18 9.47
C ASN A 295 5.40 19.24 8.68
N GLY A 296 4.15 19.12 9.12
CA GLY A 296 3.10 18.33 8.47
C GLY A 296 2.99 16.87 8.90
N PHE A 297 3.89 16.36 9.75
CA PHE A 297 3.88 14.95 10.22
C PHE A 297 3.43 14.77 11.67
N LYS A 298 3.09 15.86 12.37
CA LYS A 298 2.41 15.78 13.66
C LYS A 298 1.07 15.07 13.48
N VAL A 299 0.74 14.16 14.38
CA VAL A 299 -0.55 13.47 14.39
C VAL A 299 -1.64 14.50 14.71
N PRO A 300 -2.60 14.75 13.80
CA PRO A 300 -3.66 15.71 14.06
C PRO A 300 -4.67 15.14 15.05
N GLN A 301 -5.33 15.99 15.85
CA GLN A 301 -6.46 15.57 16.66
C GLN A 301 -7.63 15.20 15.73
N GLY A 302 -8.18 14.00 15.88
CA GLY A 302 -9.30 13.54 15.06
C GLY A 302 -9.85 12.20 15.54
N PRO A 303 -11.03 11.77 15.05
CA PRO A 303 -11.74 10.60 15.60
C PRO A 303 -10.99 9.28 15.54
N LYS A 304 -10.04 9.13 14.61
CA LYS A 304 -9.19 7.94 14.47
C LYS A 304 -7.78 8.17 15.01
N SER A 305 -7.22 9.35 14.78
CA SER A 305 -5.86 9.70 15.22
C SER A 305 -5.76 9.95 16.73
N SER A 306 -6.87 10.18 17.44
CA SER A 306 -6.91 10.19 18.90
C SER A 306 -6.40 8.89 19.52
N ASP A 307 -6.59 7.75 18.83
CA ASP A 307 -6.11 6.44 19.30
C ASP A 307 -4.58 6.35 19.33
N LEU A 308 -3.91 7.09 18.43
CA LEU A 308 -2.45 7.23 18.40
C LEU A 308 -1.97 8.12 19.55
N ILE A 309 -2.61 9.29 19.71
CA ILE A 309 -2.26 10.27 20.76
C ILE A 309 -2.45 9.66 22.15
N ALA A 310 -3.55 8.92 22.36
CA ALA A 310 -3.82 8.20 23.61
C ALA A 310 -2.74 7.16 23.96
N ARG A 311 -1.93 6.74 22.97
CA ARG A 311 -0.79 5.82 23.13
C ARG A 311 0.56 6.53 23.11
N GLY A 312 0.57 7.85 23.23
CA GLY A 312 1.77 8.67 23.23
C GLY A 312 2.41 8.87 21.86
N VAL A 313 1.74 8.47 20.76
CA VAL A 313 2.23 8.69 19.40
C VAL A 313 1.80 10.08 18.94
N THR A 314 2.75 11.01 18.87
CA THR A 314 2.47 12.42 18.53
C THR A 314 2.97 12.82 17.14
N ASN A 315 3.83 12.01 16.55
CA ASN A 315 4.35 12.16 15.20
C ASN A 315 4.27 10.82 14.44
N PHE A 316 3.92 10.85 13.15
CA PHE A 316 3.80 9.62 12.35
C PHE A 316 5.13 8.86 12.22
N PHE A 317 6.29 9.50 12.34
CA PHE A 317 7.60 8.82 12.31
C PHE A 317 7.79 7.86 13.49
N GLU A 318 7.09 8.06 14.62
CA GLU A 318 7.16 7.18 15.78
C GLU A 318 6.53 5.80 15.53
N LEU A 319 5.78 5.64 14.44
CA LEU A 319 5.16 4.37 14.04
C LEU A 319 6.11 3.42 13.31
N PHE A 320 7.34 3.83 13.07
CA PHE A 320 8.31 3.07 12.29
C PHE A 320 9.46 2.59 13.17
N SER A 321 9.98 1.39 12.88
CA SER A 321 11.24 0.95 13.47
C SER A 321 12.41 1.82 12.98
N HIS A 322 13.54 1.76 13.67
CA HIS A 322 14.76 2.45 13.24
C HIS A 322 15.19 2.08 11.80
N ARG A 323 15.09 0.81 11.40
CA ARG A 323 15.41 0.42 10.01
C ARG A 323 14.38 0.91 9.00
N GLN A 324 13.10 0.97 9.38
CA GLN A 324 12.06 1.55 8.52
C GLN A 324 12.26 3.06 8.35
N LEU A 325 12.76 3.76 9.37
CA LEU A 325 13.17 5.17 9.26
C LEU A 325 14.36 5.34 8.30
N LEU A 326 15.39 4.48 8.39
CA LEU A 326 16.48 4.47 7.41
C LEU A 326 15.97 4.24 5.99
N TYR A 327 15.05 3.28 5.81
CA TYR A 327 14.40 3.05 4.52
C TYR A 327 13.70 4.30 3.98
N LEU A 328 12.87 4.95 4.80
CA LEU A 328 12.16 6.18 4.40
C LEU A 328 13.11 7.29 3.98
N SER A 329 14.20 7.48 4.72
CA SER A 329 15.21 8.51 4.42
C SER A 329 15.93 8.22 3.11
N GLU A 330 16.41 6.99 2.91
CA GLU A 330 17.12 6.59 1.70
C GLU A 330 16.20 6.53 0.47
N ALA A 331 14.94 6.15 0.66
CA ALA A 331 13.92 6.19 -0.39
C ALA A 331 13.65 7.63 -0.84
N LYS A 332 13.50 8.58 0.10
CA LYS A 332 13.32 9.99 -0.22
C LYS A 332 14.52 10.55 -0.99
N ARG A 333 15.74 10.29 -0.52
CA ARG A 333 16.97 10.71 -1.21
C ARG A 333 17.04 10.14 -2.63
N SER A 334 16.76 8.85 -2.78
CA SER A 334 16.81 8.17 -4.08
C SER A 334 15.72 8.67 -5.05
N ILE A 335 14.54 9.04 -4.54
CA ILE A 335 13.48 9.69 -5.33
C ILE A 335 13.91 11.09 -5.78
N ASP A 336 14.53 11.89 -4.91
CA ASP A 336 15.00 13.24 -5.26
C ASP A 336 16.07 13.22 -6.36
N GLU A 337 16.94 12.20 -6.34
CA GLU A 337 17.97 11.96 -7.34
C GLU A 337 17.44 11.34 -8.65
N ALA A 338 16.22 10.81 -8.66
CA ALA A 338 15.64 10.19 -9.85
C ALA A 338 15.26 11.25 -10.90
N ALA A 339 15.17 10.82 -12.16
CA ALA A 339 14.67 11.65 -13.24
C ALA A 339 13.24 12.18 -12.92
N PRO A 340 12.93 13.46 -13.18
CA PRO A 340 11.67 14.10 -12.76
C PRO A 340 10.39 13.31 -13.08
N GLU A 341 10.31 12.73 -14.26
CA GLU A 341 9.22 11.90 -14.77
C GLU A 341 8.97 10.64 -13.93
N HIS A 342 9.98 10.16 -13.19
CA HIS A 342 9.86 8.96 -12.38
C HIS A 342 9.55 9.21 -10.90
N ARG A 343 9.76 10.44 -10.42
CA ARG A 343 9.65 10.76 -9.00
C ARG A 343 8.27 10.46 -8.42
N LEU A 344 7.22 10.80 -9.18
CA LEU A 344 5.84 10.67 -8.71
C LEU A 344 5.42 9.21 -8.52
N TRP A 345 5.62 8.35 -9.52
CA TRP A 345 5.21 6.95 -9.41
C TRP A 345 6.11 6.18 -8.42
N LEU A 346 7.40 6.55 -8.29
CA LEU A 346 8.28 6.01 -7.26
C LEU A 346 7.81 6.43 -5.85
N ALA A 347 7.40 7.69 -5.66
CA ALA A 347 6.84 8.15 -4.39
C ALA A 347 5.55 7.40 -4.03
N LEU A 348 4.66 7.14 -4.99
CA LEU A 348 3.46 6.33 -4.76
C LEU A 348 3.79 4.86 -4.47
N LEU A 349 4.82 4.30 -5.10
CA LEU A 349 5.30 2.95 -4.81
C LEU A 349 5.81 2.85 -3.36
N VAL A 350 6.64 3.82 -2.94
CA VAL A 350 7.14 3.90 -1.57
C VAL A 350 5.99 4.10 -0.59
N SER A 351 5.07 5.03 -0.85
CA SER A 351 3.88 5.25 -0.02
C SER A 351 3.02 3.99 0.11
N THR A 352 2.79 3.27 -0.98
CA THR A 352 2.06 1.98 -0.98
C THR A 352 2.79 0.93 -0.15
N SER A 353 4.12 0.93 -0.16
CA SER A 353 4.90 0.01 0.67
C SER A 353 4.68 0.26 2.16
N LEU A 354 4.38 1.49 2.59
CA LEU A 354 4.19 1.82 4.01
C LEU A 354 2.95 1.14 4.62
N GLU A 355 2.00 0.70 3.79
CA GLU A 355 0.90 -0.16 4.26
C GLU A 355 1.40 -1.45 4.93
N PHE A 356 2.60 -1.90 4.57
CA PHE A 356 3.24 -3.14 5.02
C PHE A 356 4.52 -2.90 5.83
N ASN A 357 4.90 -1.63 6.05
CA ASN A 357 6.16 -1.26 6.67
C ASN A 357 5.93 -0.22 7.76
N SER A 358 5.32 -0.65 8.88
CA SER A 358 5.22 0.11 10.14
C SER A 358 5.08 -0.85 11.31
N MET A 359 5.31 -0.39 12.53
CA MET A 359 5.12 -1.16 13.76
C MET A 359 3.63 -1.44 14.08
N LEU A 360 2.70 -0.90 13.28
CA LEU A 360 1.29 -1.27 13.30
C LEU A 360 0.97 -2.48 12.41
N CYS A 361 1.91 -2.94 11.60
CA CYS A 361 1.73 -4.13 10.78
C CYS A 361 1.76 -5.36 11.68
N GLY A 362 0.75 -6.22 11.53
CA GLY A 362 0.66 -7.47 12.27
C GLY A 362 1.09 -8.67 11.45
N TYR A 363 1.06 -9.84 12.09
CA TYR A 363 1.42 -11.10 11.46
C TYR A 363 0.21 -12.05 11.30
N LYS A 364 0.14 -12.77 10.17
CA LYS A 364 -0.91 -13.78 9.86
C LYS A 364 -0.35 -15.21 9.85
N GLY A 365 0.68 -15.50 10.63
CA GLY A 365 1.32 -16.83 10.68
C GLY A 365 0.39 -18.00 10.97
N GLY A 366 -0.57 -17.82 11.88
CA GLY A 366 -1.56 -18.85 12.25
C GLY A 366 -2.73 -19.01 11.28
N ASP A 367 -2.86 -18.18 10.26
CA ASP A 367 -3.92 -18.30 9.25
C ASP A 367 -3.50 -19.30 8.17
N GLN A 368 -4.06 -20.52 8.24
CA GLN A 368 -3.77 -21.61 7.29
C GLN A 368 -4.06 -21.26 5.82
N ARG A 369 -4.90 -20.26 5.54
CA ARG A 369 -5.17 -19.85 4.15
C ARG A 369 -4.00 -19.07 3.55
N ARG A 370 -3.23 -18.36 4.38
CA ARG A 370 -2.11 -17.49 3.97
C ARG A 370 -1.03 -17.45 5.05
N PRO A 371 -0.41 -18.60 5.39
CA PRO A 371 0.56 -18.67 6.46
C PRO A 371 1.75 -17.76 6.13
N GLY A 372 2.10 -16.90 7.08
CA GLY A 372 3.25 -16.00 6.96
C GLY A 372 2.99 -14.67 6.24
N ALA A 373 1.75 -14.37 5.85
CA ALA A 373 1.41 -13.08 5.24
C ALA A 373 1.42 -11.92 6.24
N ILE A 374 1.77 -10.72 5.76
CA ILE A 374 1.70 -9.49 6.56
C ILE A 374 0.24 -9.03 6.67
N ARG A 375 -0.20 -8.69 7.89
CA ARG A 375 -1.42 -7.93 8.13
C ARG A 375 -1.08 -6.44 7.99
N HIS A 376 -1.42 -5.86 6.84
CA HIS A 376 -1.18 -4.45 6.57
C HIS A 376 -1.92 -3.54 7.56
N VAL A 377 -1.37 -2.35 7.83
CA VAL A 377 -1.81 -1.41 8.88
C VAL A 377 -3.31 -1.08 8.85
N PHE A 378 -3.92 -1.00 7.66
CA PHE A 378 -5.33 -0.65 7.50
C PHE A 378 -6.26 -1.85 7.23
N SER A 379 -5.94 -3.06 7.68
CA SER A 379 -6.81 -4.24 7.46
C SER A 379 -8.16 -4.16 8.16
N HIS A 380 -8.28 -3.31 9.16
CA HIS A 380 -9.50 -3.08 9.95
C HIS A 380 -10.07 -1.66 9.81
N HIS A 381 -9.59 -0.87 8.83
CA HIS A 381 -9.98 0.53 8.65
C HIS A 381 -9.80 1.41 9.92
N ALA A 382 -8.80 1.07 10.74
CA ALA A 382 -8.46 1.75 11.98
C ALA A 382 -6.98 1.55 12.29
N TYR A 383 -6.40 2.41 13.14
CA TYR A 383 -5.07 2.16 13.71
C TYR A 383 -5.17 0.99 14.70
N SER A 384 -4.65 -0.16 14.29
CA SER A 384 -4.63 -1.38 15.10
C SER A 384 -3.25 -1.55 15.70
N PHE A 385 -3.17 -1.84 17.00
CA PHE A 385 -1.92 -2.00 17.75
C PHE A 385 -1.71 -3.48 18.03
N PRO A 386 -0.96 -4.21 17.18
CA PRO A 386 -0.75 -5.64 17.38
C PRO A 386 0.11 -5.88 18.62
N CYS A 387 -0.15 -6.96 19.34
CA CYS A 387 0.82 -7.47 20.32
C CYS A 387 2.02 -8.08 19.58
N THR A 388 1.80 -8.67 18.40
CA THR A 388 2.86 -9.16 17.52
C THR A 388 3.04 -8.24 16.32
N ALA A 389 3.91 -7.25 16.44
CA ALA A 389 4.28 -6.40 15.31
C ALA A 389 5.23 -7.14 14.36
N LEU A 390 5.09 -6.88 13.07
CA LEU A 390 5.95 -7.40 12.01
C LEU A 390 6.66 -6.24 11.34
N GLU A 391 7.98 -6.22 11.46
CA GLU A 391 8.84 -5.34 10.70
C GLU A 391 9.31 -6.07 9.44
N ASN A 392 8.86 -5.59 8.29
CA ASN A 392 9.21 -6.18 7.00
C ASN A 392 10.54 -5.61 6.47
N ASN A 393 11.22 -6.35 5.61
CA ASN A 393 12.33 -5.85 4.80
C ASN A 393 11.81 -5.40 3.42
N PRO A 394 11.70 -4.07 3.15
CA PRO A 394 11.16 -3.56 1.90
C PRO A 394 11.99 -3.96 0.67
N VAL A 395 13.30 -4.11 0.84
CA VAL A 395 14.28 -4.43 -0.23
C VAL A 395 14.58 -5.93 -0.33
N PHE A 396 13.79 -6.78 0.31
CA PHE A 396 13.95 -8.22 0.17
C PHE A 396 13.71 -8.66 -1.27
N LYS A 397 14.66 -9.43 -1.83
CA LYS A 397 14.71 -9.74 -3.27
C LYS A 397 13.52 -10.57 -3.77
N ALA A 398 12.95 -11.42 -2.93
CA ALA A 398 11.81 -12.23 -3.33
C ALA A 398 10.51 -11.42 -3.32
N LYS A 399 9.62 -11.72 -4.26
CA LYS A 399 8.30 -11.08 -4.39
C LYS A 399 7.34 -11.55 -3.29
N THR A 400 7.53 -11.08 -2.06
CA THR A 400 6.65 -11.35 -0.92
C THR A 400 5.83 -10.13 -0.54
N SER A 401 4.83 -10.29 0.33
CA SER A 401 3.96 -9.20 0.78
C SER A 401 4.78 -7.99 1.23
N GLY A 402 4.42 -6.78 0.78
CA GLY A 402 5.06 -5.54 1.21
C GLY A 402 6.44 -5.22 0.63
N THR A 403 7.09 -6.13 -0.09
CA THR A 403 8.38 -5.86 -0.75
C THR A 403 8.21 -4.96 -1.97
N LEU A 404 9.21 -4.11 -2.23
CA LEU A 404 9.24 -3.22 -3.39
C LEU A 404 9.15 -4.01 -4.70
N CYS A 405 9.87 -5.13 -4.84
CA CYS A 405 9.79 -6.01 -6.01
C CYS A 405 8.37 -6.50 -6.29
N ASN A 406 7.66 -6.96 -5.26
CA ASN A 406 6.28 -7.42 -5.42
C ASN A 406 5.34 -6.25 -5.74
N LEU A 407 5.47 -5.13 -5.05
CA LEU A 407 4.59 -3.97 -5.28
C LEU A 407 4.81 -3.36 -6.66
N PHE A 408 6.05 -3.21 -7.11
CA PHE A 408 6.37 -2.73 -8.45
C PHE A 408 5.75 -3.62 -9.53
N GLU A 409 5.94 -4.95 -9.43
CA GLU A 409 5.32 -5.88 -10.39
C GLU A 409 3.79 -5.78 -10.38
N LYS A 410 3.17 -5.84 -9.20
CA LYS A 410 1.70 -5.95 -9.08
C LYS A 410 0.97 -4.63 -9.30
N ARG A 411 1.57 -3.50 -8.95
CA ARG A 411 0.93 -2.17 -8.94
C ARG A 411 1.38 -1.25 -10.05
N ILE A 412 2.62 -1.40 -10.54
CA ILE A 412 3.18 -0.52 -11.58
C ILE A 412 3.22 -1.24 -12.92
N LEU A 413 3.95 -2.36 -13.03
CA LEU A 413 4.12 -3.06 -14.32
C LEU A 413 2.80 -3.63 -14.84
N LYS A 414 2.07 -4.39 -14.02
CA LYS A 414 0.78 -4.96 -14.45
C LYS A 414 -0.27 -3.89 -14.78
N ALA A 415 -0.23 -2.77 -14.08
CA ALA A 415 -1.09 -1.63 -14.37
C ALA A 415 -0.75 -1.02 -15.74
N GLY A 416 0.54 -0.76 -16.00
CA GLY A 416 0.98 -0.21 -17.27
C GLY A 416 0.76 -1.14 -18.47
N ILE A 417 0.98 -2.45 -18.31
CA ILE A 417 0.64 -3.44 -19.35
C ILE A 417 -0.86 -3.41 -19.65
N TRP A 418 -1.70 -3.38 -18.62
CA TRP A 418 -3.15 -3.30 -18.81
C TRP A 418 -3.56 -1.97 -19.45
N ALA A 419 -2.89 -0.86 -19.10
CA ALA A 419 -3.23 0.45 -19.64
C ALA A 419 -2.95 0.58 -21.15
N GLN A 420 -1.99 -0.18 -21.67
CA GLN A 420 -1.67 -0.25 -23.11
C GLN A 420 -2.62 -1.16 -23.90
N ALA A 421 -3.38 -2.03 -23.22
CA ALA A 421 -4.40 -2.87 -23.83
C ALA A 421 -5.52 -3.18 -22.81
N PRO A 422 -6.36 -2.19 -22.48
CA PRO A 422 -7.43 -2.36 -21.49
C PRO A 422 -8.37 -3.48 -21.90
N VAL A 423 -8.82 -4.25 -20.91
CA VAL A 423 -9.76 -5.37 -21.12
C VAL A 423 -11.05 -5.19 -20.34
N GLU A 424 -12.17 -5.46 -21.02
CA GLU A 424 -13.49 -5.59 -20.43
C GLU A 424 -13.89 -7.06 -20.24
N ARG A 425 -15.06 -7.27 -19.62
CA ARG A 425 -15.65 -8.60 -19.43
C ARG A 425 -16.95 -8.73 -20.19
N ARG A 426 -17.13 -9.87 -20.85
CA ARG A 426 -18.39 -10.26 -21.51
C ARG A 426 -18.83 -11.62 -21.03
N TRP A 427 -20.13 -11.77 -20.79
CA TRP A 427 -20.73 -13.07 -20.47
C TRP A 427 -20.95 -13.86 -21.76
N SER A 428 -20.46 -15.10 -21.83
CA SER A 428 -20.61 -15.98 -23.01
C SER A 428 -21.55 -17.16 -22.77
N GLY A 429 -22.46 -17.05 -21.80
CA GLY A 429 -23.47 -18.06 -21.49
C GLY A 429 -23.06 -19.06 -20.39
N GLY A 430 -21.76 -19.22 -20.14
CA GLY A 430 -21.25 -20.09 -19.06
C GLY A 430 -19.99 -19.62 -18.36
N ARG A 431 -19.32 -18.57 -18.87
CA ARG A 431 -18.15 -17.95 -18.24
C ARG A 431 -18.00 -16.49 -18.63
N TRP A 432 -17.13 -15.80 -17.92
CA TRP A 432 -16.72 -14.43 -18.23
C TRP A 432 -15.45 -14.43 -19.08
N ASP A 433 -15.58 -14.01 -20.33
CA ASP A 433 -14.44 -13.84 -21.23
C ASP A 433 -13.84 -12.43 -21.10
N LYS A 434 -12.53 -12.33 -21.36
CA LYS A 434 -11.86 -11.02 -21.50
C LYS A 434 -12.06 -10.53 -22.92
N VAL A 435 -12.41 -9.25 -23.07
CA VAL A 435 -12.57 -8.58 -24.36
C VAL A 435 -11.60 -7.42 -24.39
N VAL A 436 -10.62 -7.48 -25.28
CA VAL A 436 -9.80 -6.30 -25.64
C VAL A 436 -10.64 -5.46 -26.58
N ILE A 437 -10.67 -4.14 -26.37
CA ILE A 437 -11.32 -3.19 -27.27
C ILE A 437 -10.22 -2.47 -28.04
N ASP A 438 -10.11 -2.74 -29.33
CA ASP A 438 -9.03 -2.23 -30.17
C ASP A 438 -9.03 -0.70 -30.19
N GLY A 439 -7.85 -0.11 -30.01
CA GLY A 439 -7.63 1.34 -30.02
C GLY A 439 -7.84 2.06 -28.69
N GLU A 440 -8.31 1.39 -27.64
CA GLU A 440 -8.41 2.00 -26.31
C GLU A 440 -7.06 1.97 -25.58
N LEU A 441 -6.72 3.09 -24.95
CA LEU A 441 -5.57 3.24 -24.05
C LEU A 441 -6.04 3.91 -22.76
N ASP A 442 -5.52 3.46 -21.63
CA ASP A 442 -5.73 4.09 -20.32
C ASP A 442 -4.50 4.90 -19.88
N VAL A 443 -3.91 5.61 -20.85
CA VAL A 443 -2.79 6.52 -20.69
C VAL A 443 -2.95 7.69 -21.66
N GLY A 444 -2.24 8.78 -21.40
CA GLY A 444 -2.16 9.93 -22.27
C GLY A 444 -0.98 10.82 -21.94
N GLN A 445 -0.93 11.97 -22.61
CA GLN A 445 0.08 12.98 -22.39
C GLN A 445 -0.48 14.08 -21.49
N GLU A 446 0.24 14.39 -20.42
CA GLU A 446 -0.12 15.51 -19.55
C GLU A 446 -0.02 16.80 -20.38
N CYS A 447 -1.13 17.53 -20.46
CA CYS A 447 -1.10 18.86 -21.04
C CYS A 447 -0.22 19.75 -20.16
N GLY A 448 0.72 20.49 -20.74
CA GLY A 448 1.49 21.49 -19.99
C GLY A 448 0.54 22.45 -19.25
N THR A 449 1.01 23.03 -18.14
CA THR A 449 0.28 24.12 -17.48
C THR A 449 -0.15 25.12 -18.53
N LEU A 450 -1.47 25.27 -18.69
CA LEU A 450 -2.04 26.36 -19.44
C LEU A 450 -1.48 27.63 -18.75
N ASN A 451 -0.55 28.33 -19.39
CA ASN A 451 -0.11 29.64 -18.92
C ASN A 451 -1.19 30.67 -19.16
#